data_AF-A0A9W8QZC1-F1
#
_entry.id   AF-A0A9W8QZC1-F1
#
_cell.length_a   1.000
_cell.length_b   1.000
_cell.length_c   1.000
_cell.angle_alpha   90.00
_cell.angle_beta   90.00
_cell.angle_gamma   90.00
#
_symmetry.space_group_name_H-M   'P 1'
#
loop_
_entity.id
_entity.type
_entity.pdbx_description
1 polymer ?
#
loop_
_entity_poly.entity_id
_entity_poly.type
_entity_poly.pdbx_seq_one_letter_code
_entity_poly.pdbx_strand_id
1 'polypeptide(L)'
;MRGCKTSQCLVRKPEDWEPEPDDEEFETSGHFFLSGLNDSMPSRDMDYPEVFPARHDCDSPHADNCIWTIEDAEVYAMPFHPTCLEVFKRASLHRYGLLDIECLTQWWAHEANYEDFYAFPRHPDVENGQQQSWNHSPGDEYLAANPCFVPGLESLLSSAKRPKELGQADSEVTPTAVSMAKNPTDLFSRLPGEIRMFILLQLGFRDIANLRLASRTFLQLPQSLFYHLTLSDSPWLYEAWSSLPISFWATTTREEEEKKENSRQTRLTELRNAIEVLEDEAHDSGDPDSNDAAIEAIDREIEKLEDMSGGPRPTTAVIQLDRTETDWYSLQTEIGRNWKKLQGLRNRRRIWDDCQEILNRVDAYRREGKIRRGQAVDIVAMARRAEEVQAEKGRRWARYCAAGRQGPYNPEDWA
;
A
#
# COMPACT_ATOMS: atom_id res chain seq x y z
N MET A 1 4.20 5.73 16.08
CA MET A 1 4.72 5.85 14.70
C MET A 1 3.62 6.45 13.84
N ARG A 2 3.94 7.39 12.94
CA ARG A 2 2.93 8.11 12.16
C ARG A 2 2.13 7.16 11.26
N GLY A 3 0.81 7.22 11.33
CA GLY A 3 -0.09 6.43 10.47
C GLY A 3 -0.18 4.93 10.79
N CYS A 4 0.44 4.43 11.87
CA CYS A 4 0.45 3.00 12.17
C CYS A 4 -0.89 2.44 12.67
N LYS A 5 -1.80 3.31 13.11
CA LYS A 5 -3.16 2.95 13.52
C LYS A 5 -4.22 3.47 12.55
N THR A 6 -3.80 4.23 11.54
CA THR A 6 -4.69 4.83 10.56
C THR A 6 -5.18 3.74 9.62
N SER A 7 -6.50 3.57 9.61
CA SER A 7 -7.23 2.58 8.83
C SER A 7 -8.24 3.29 7.93
N GLN A 8 -8.63 2.57 6.88
CA GLN A 8 -9.59 2.97 5.88
C GLN A 8 -10.25 1.70 5.35
N CYS A 9 -11.41 1.83 4.72
CA CYS A 9 -12.14 0.70 4.17
C CYS A 9 -12.41 0.89 2.67
N LEU A 10 -12.52 -0.21 1.95
CA LEU A 10 -13.11 -0.25 0.61
C LEU A 10 -14.58 -0.61 0.81
N VAL A 11 -15.44 0.36 0.54
CA VAL A 11 -16.89 0.29 0.74
C VAL A 11 -17.55 0.04 -0.60
N ARG A 12 -18.51 -0.89 -0.65
CA ARG A 12 -19.26 -1.16 -1.88
C ARG A 12 -20.13 0.05 -2.23
N LYS A 13 -20.15 0.41 -3.50
CA LYS A 13 -20.97 1.52 -3.97
C LYS A 13 -22.46 1.16 -3.88
N PRO A 14 -23.32 2.06 -3.38
CA PRO A 14 -24.76 1.92 -3.52
C PRO A 14 -25.20 2.16 -4.97
N GLU A 15 -26.46 1.85 -5.30
CA GLU A 15 -26.99 2.00 -6.67
C GLU A 15 -27.09 3.47 -7.12
N ASP A 16 -27.27 4.39 -6.17
CA ASP A 16 -27.37 5.83 -6.33
C ASP A 16 -26.02 6.56 -6.13
N TRP A 17 -24.91 5.82 -6.20
CA TRP A 17 -23.57 6.40 -6.05
C TRP A 17 -23.26 7.43 -7.14
N GLU A 18 -22.79 8.61 -6.72
CA GLU A 18 -22.32 9.68 -7.60
C GLU A 18 -20.84 10.00 -7.30
N PRO A 19 -20.02 10.31 -8.32
CA PRO A 19 -18.62 10.68 -8.09
C PRO A 19 -18.47 11.98 -7.28
N GLU A 20 -17.56 11.97 -6.31
CA GLU A 20 -17.14 13.14 -5.54
C GLU A 20 -15.78 13.69 -6.06
N PRO A 21 -15.47 14.99 -5.89
CA PRO A 21 -14.25 15.60 -6.42
C PRO A 21 -12.94 15.02 -5.85
N ASP A 22 -13.00 14.33 -4.72
CA ASP A 22 -11.85 13.73 -4.04
C ASP A 22 -11.66 12.23 -4.34
N ASP A 23 -12.52 11.65 -5.19
CA ASP A 23 -12.40 10.27 -5.65
C ASP A 23 -11.13 10.04 -6.48
N GLU A 24 -10.45 8.92 -6.21
CA GLU A 24 -9.39 8.42 -7.07
C GLU A 24 -9.96 7.79 -8.36
N GLU A 25 -9.15 7.77 -9.43
CA GLU A 25 -9.55 7.26 -10.75
C GLU A 25 -10.12 5.82 -10.73
N PHE A 26 -9.59 4.97 -9.84
CA PHE A 26 -10.08 3.59 -9.69
C PHE A 26 -11.46 3.54 -9.01
N GLU A 27 -11.79 4.53 -8.18
CA GLU A 27 -13.10 4.62 -7.54
C GLU A 27 -14.13 4.91 -8.60
N THR A 28 -13.93 5.88 -9.50
CA THR A 28 -14.91 6.23 -10.55
C THR A 28 -15.34 5.04 -11.42
N SER A 29 -14.39 4.16 -11.79
CA SER A 29 -14.64 3.03 -12.70
C SER A 29 -14.97 1.71 -11.99
N GLY A 30 -14.72 1.62 -10.68
CA GLY A 30 -14.89 0.41 -9.88
C GLY A 30 -16.25 0.29 -9.20
N HIS A 31 -16.43 -0.84 -8.51
CA HIS A 31 -17.62 -1.14 -7.70
C HIS A 31 -17.47 -0.73 -6.22
N PHE A 32 -16.33 -0.15 -5.86
CA PHE A 32 -15.98 0.23 -4.49
C PHE A 32 -15.41 1.64 -4.47
N PHE A 33 -15.58 2.32 -3.35
CA PHE A 33 -14.96 3.60 -3.02
C PHE A 33 -14.23 3.50 -1.67
N LEU A 34 -13.36 4.45 -1.37
CA LEU A 34 -12.64 4.54 -0.11
C LEU A 34 -13.49 5.23 0.96
N SER A 35 -13.59 4.67 2.16
CA SER A 35 -14.15 5.41 3.30
C SER A 35 -13.27 6.61 3.68
N GLY A 36 -13.74 7.42 4.63
CA GLY A 36 -12.85 8.29 5.41
C GLY A 36 -11.79 7.52 6.22
N LEU A 37 -10.98 8.26 6.98
CA LEU A 37 -9.93 7.69 7.82
C LEU A 37 -10.41 7.44 9.25
N ASN A 38 -9.84 6.43 9.89
CA ASN A 38 -10.00 6.14 11.31
C ASN A 38 -8.63 5.88 11.95
N ASP A 39 -8.33 6.46 13.11
CA ASP A 39 -7.02 6.29 13.81
C ASP A 39 -7.06 5.28 14.97
N SER A 40 -8.20 4.66 15.21
CA SER A 40 -8.41 3.70 16.29
C SER A 40 -9.51 2.72 15.94
N MET A 41 -9.15 1.66 15.21
CA MET A 41 -10.08 0.61 14.83
C MET A 41 -10.69 -0.02 16.10
N PRO A 42 -12.03 0.01 16.27
CA PRO A 42 -12.66 -0.63 17.41
C PRO A 42 -12.46 -2.15 17.37
N SER A 43 -12.64 -2.79 18.53
CA SER A 43 -12.77 -4.25 18.55
C SER A 43 -14.07 -4.63 17.86
N ARG A 44 -14.05 -5.70 17.06
CA ARG A 44 -15.23 -6.18 16.32
C ARG A 44 -16.49 -6.28 17.19
N ASP A 45 -16.32 -6.80 18.41
CA ASP A 45 -17.40 -7.08 19.35
C ASP A 45 -17.95 -5.83 20.05
N MET A 46 -17.44 -4.63 19.73
CA MET A 46 -17.88 -3.38 20.33
C MET A 46 -18.62 -2.48 19.36
N ASP A 47 -18.02 -2.11 18.22
CA ASP A 47 -18.61 -1.14 17.29
C ASP A 47 -17.95 -1.18 15.91
N TYR A 48 -18.53 -0.44 14.95
CA TYR A 48 -17.92 -0.14 13.66
C TYR A 48 -17.03 1.12 13.76
N PRO A 49 -15.98 1.23 12.92
CA PRO A 49 -15.12 2.40 12.94
C PRO A 49 -15.88 3.63 12.45
N GLU A 50 -15.97 4.66 13.28
CA GLU A 50 -16.28 6.00 12.78
C GLU A 50 -15.13 6.49 11.89
N VAL A 51 -15.46 7.16 10.78
CA VAL A 51 -14.48 7.70 9.85
C VAL A 51 -14.61 9.21 9.67
N PHE A 52 -13.49 9.87 9.39
CA PHE A 52 -13.46 11.29 9.05
C PHE A 52 -12.41 11.60 7.97
N PRO A 53 -12.71 12.49 7.01
CA PRO A 53 -14.05 12.99 6.68
C PRO A 53 -14.95 11.83 6.21
N ALA A 54 -16.25 11.91 6.49
CA ALA A 54 -17.21 11.00 5.86
C ALA A 54 -17.21 11.23 4.34
N ARG A 55 -17.37 10.17 3.56
CA ARG A 55 -17.37 10.21 2.09
C ARG A 55 -18.57 9.44 1.58
N HIS A 56 -19.25 9.94 0.55
CA HIS A 56 -20.43 9.28 -0.04
C HIS A 56 -21.47 8.87 1.03
N ASP A 57 -21.75 9.79 1.97
CA ASP A 57 -22.65 9.58 3.11
C ASP A 57 -22.30 8.38 4.02
N CYS A 58 -21.05 7.91 3.99
CA CYS A 58 -20.55 6.83 4.82
C CYS A 58 -19.63 7.36 5.94
N ASP A 59 -20.16 7.43 7.15
CA ASP A 59 -19.46 7.85 8.38
C ASP A 59 -19.06 6.68 9.29
N SER A 60 -19.63 5.49 9.09
CA SER A 60 -19.38 4.29 9.89
C SER A 60 -19.45 3.02 9.04
N PRO A 61 -18.41 2.70 8.23
CA PRO A 61 -18.38 1.50 7.40
C PRO A 61 -18.37 0.23 8.25
N HIS A 62 -19.13 -0.80 7.85
CA HIS A 62 -19.16 -2.12 8.51
C HIS A 62 -17.87 -2.89 8.22
N ALA A 63 -16.79 -2.50 8.88
CA ALA A 63 -15.44 -2.97 8.61
C ALA A 63 -15.18 -4.35 9.21
N ASP A 64 -14.95 -5.35 8.36
CA ASP A 64 -14.54 -6.69 8.80
C ASP A 64 -13.71 -7.42 7.75
N ASN A 65 -12.80 -8.29 8.21
CA ASN A 65 -12.07 -9.19 7.33
C ASN A 65 -12.90 -10.42 6.92
N CYS A 66 -13.95 -10.76 7.67
CA CYS A 66 -14.80 -11.92 7.46
C CYS A 66 -16.28 -11.51 7.43
N ILE A 67 -17.06 -12.17 6.59
CA ILE A 67 -18.51 -12.05 6.53
C ILE A 67 -19.11 -13.11 7.44
N TRP A 68 -19.88 -12.69 8.45
CA TRP A 68 -20.46 -13.59 9.45
C TRP A 68 -21.90 -13.96 9.19
N THR A 69 -22.64 -13.03 8.58
CA THR A 69 -24.05 -13.14 8.29
C THR A 69 -24.26 -12.90 6.80
N ILE A 70 -25.05 -13.76 6.17
CA ILE A 70 -25.33 -13.66 4.73
C ILE A 70 -26.24 -12.46 4.45
N GLU A 71 -27.12 -12.14 5.41
CA GLU A 71 -28.04 -11.02 5.35
C GLU A 71 -27.31 -9.68 5.23
N ASP A 72 -26.15 -9.55 5.90
CA ASP A 72 -25.36 -8.31 5.92
C ASP A 72 -24.19 -8.35 4.92
N ALA A 73 -24.07 -9.41 4.11
CA ALA A 73 -22.92 -9.64 3.23
C ALA A 73 -22.64 -8.45 2.29
N GLU A 74 -23.66 -7.70 1.88
CA GLU A 74 -23.51 -6.56 0.97
C GLU A 74 -23.06 -5.26 1.64
N VAL A 75 -23.21 -5.13 2.97
CA VAL A 75 -22.84 -3.92 3.72
C VAL A 75 -21.44 -3.99 4.29
N TYR A 76 -20.80 -5.16 4.31
CA TYR A 76 -19.42 -5.31 4.77
C TYR A 76 -18.45 -4.49 3.90
N ALA A 77 -17.50 -3.86 4.58
CA ALA A 77 -16.41 -3.11 3.97
C ALA A 77 -15.07 -3.76 4.32
N MET A 78 -14.15 -3.78 3.36
CA MET A 78 -12.83 -4.40 3.53
C MET A 78 -11.88 -3.43 4.24
N PRO A 79 -11.39 -3.72 5.46
CA PRO A 79 -10.48 -2.83 6.17
C PRO A 79 -9.02 -2.99 5.72
N PHE A 80 -8.27 -1.88 5.72
CA PHE A 80 -6.82 -1.88 5.51
C PHE A 80 -6.18 -0.60 6.06
N HIS A 81 -4.85 -0.57 6.13
CA HIS A 81 -4.11 0.68 6.32
C HIS A 81 -3.93 1.36 4.95
N PRO A 82 -4.17 2.67 4.80
CA PRO A 82 -3.96 3.38 3.53
C PRO A 82 -2.55 3.17 2.96
N THR A 83 -1.54 3.09 3.83
CA THR A 83 -0.15 2.82 3.43
C THR A 83 0.08 1.40 2.90
N CYS A 84 -0.71 0.41 3.33
CA CYS A 84 -0.69 -0.94 2.73
C CYS A 84 -1.32 -0.93 1.34
N LEU A 85 -2.41 -0.18 1.14
CA LEU A 85 -3.04 -0.04 -0.17
C LEU A 85 -2.04 0.57 -1.17
N GLU A 86 -1.26 1.57 -0.77
CA GLU A 86 -0.19 2.14 -1.61
C GLU A 86 0.86 1.12 -2.06
N VAL A 87 1.21 0.15 -1.20
CA VAL A 87 2.10 -0.96 -1.59
C VAL A 87 1.38 -1.89 -2.57
N PHE A 88 0.10 -2.19 -2.33
CA PHE A 88 -0.71 -3.01 -3.24
C PHE A 88 -0.87 -2.37 -4.62
N LYS A 89 -1.15 -1.06 -4.71
CA LYS A 89 -1.24 -0.31 -5.99
C LYS A 89 0.01 -0.56 -6.85
N ARG A 90 1.18 -0.56 -6.21
CA ARG A 90 2.47 -0.80 -6.86
C ARG A 90 2.69 -2.27 -7.19
N ALA A 91 2.32 -3.20 -6.31
CA ALA A 91 2.37 -4.63 -6.60
C ALA A 91 1.50 -4.97 -7.83
N SER A 92 0.26 -4.45 -7.89
CA SER A 92 -0.64 -4.60 -9.04
C SER A 92 -0.02 -4.00 -10.30
N LEU A 93 0.49 -2.77 -10.24
CA LEU A 93 1.11 -2.10 -11.38
C LEU A 93 2.32 -2.90 -11.90
N HIS A 94 3.15 -3.42 -11.00
CA HIS A 94 4.31 -4.24 -11.36
C HIS A 94 3.91 -5.59 -11.98
N ARG A 95 2.84 -6.23 -11.47
CA ARG A 95 2.38 -7.55 -11.92
C ARG A 95 1.62 -7.49 -13.24
N TYR A 96 0.73 -6.49 -13.41
CA TYR A 96 -0.23 -6.43 -14.51
C TYR A 96 0.00 -5.25 -15.47
N GLY A 97 0.92 -4.33 -15.17
CA GLY A 97 1.13 -3.12 -15.96
C GLY A 97 0.03 -2.07 -15.80
N LEU A 98 -0.91 -2.27 -14.89
CA LEU A 98 -2.03 -1.37 -14.60
C LEU A 98 -2.50 -1.51 -13.15
N LEU A 99 -3.20 -0.48 -12.68
CA LEU A 99 -3.79 -0.46 -11.34
C LEU A 99 -5.12 -1.22 -11.33
N ASP A 100 -5.18 -2.36 -10.64
CA ASP A 100 -6.32 -3.27 -10.60
C ASP A 100 -6.80 -3.43 -9.15
N ILE A 101 -7.47 -2.40 -8.61
CA ILE A 101 -8.01 -2.46 -7.23
C ILE A 101 -9.18 -3.42 -7.12
N GLU A 102 -9.95 -3.57 -8.20
CA GLU A 102 -11.09 -4.48 -8.22
C GLU A 102 -10.67 -5.93 -7.95
N CYS A 103 -9.52 -6.38 -8.43
CA CYS A 103 -9.06 -7.75 -8.12
C CYS A 103 -8.83 -7.99 -6.61
N LEU A 104 -8.51 -6.94 -5.85
CA LEU A 104 -8.36 -7.02 -4.39
C LEU A 104 -9.70 -7.29 -3.71
N THR A 105 -10.75 -6.55 -4.09
CA THR A 105 -12.09 -6.73 -3.50
C THR A 105 -12.73 -8.03 -3.95
N GLN A 106 -12.47 -8.46 -5.19
CA GLN A 106 -12.87 -9.77 -5.68
C GLN A 106 -12.20 -10.89 -4.88
N TRP A 107 -10.88 -10.84 -4.69
CA TRP A 107 -10.15 -11.81 -3.87
C TRP A 107 -10.69 -11.84 -2.43
N TRP A 108 -10.85 -10.67 -1.82
CA TRP A 108 -11.39 -10.56 -0.47
C TRP A 108 -12.76 -11.22 -0.38
N ALA A 109 -13.68 -10.94 -1.29
CA ALA A 109 -15.00 -11.57 -1.29
C ALA A 109 -14.99 -13.11 -1.41
N HIS A 110 -14.00 -13.71 -2.08
CA HIS A 110 -13.84 -15.17 -2.14
C HIS A 110 -13.28 -15.76 -0.84
N GLU A 111 -12.52 -14.97 -0.06
CA GLU A 111 -11.78 -15.42 1.12
C GLU A 111 -12.21 -14.70 2.42
N ALA A 112 -13.33 -13.99 2.39
CA ALA A 112 -13.90 -13.28 3.52
C ALA A 112 -14.63 -14.24 4.47
N ASN A 113 -13.98 -15.33 4.86
CA ASN A 113 -14.44 -16.26 5.86
C ASN A 113 -13.30 -16.57 6.85
N TYR A 114 -13.68 -17.10 8.01
CA TYR A 114 -12.74 -17.34 9.11
C TYR A 114 -11.55 -18.23 8.69
N GLU A 115 -11.81 -19.35 8.00
CA GLU A 115 -10.76 -20.31 7.70
C GLU A 115 -9.74 -19.75 6.71
N ASP A 116 -10.20 -19.13 5.62
CA ASP A 116 -9.30 -18.58 4.60
C ASP A 116 -8.53 -17.36 5.13
N PHE A 117 -9.17 -16.52 5.95
CA PHE A 117 -8.51 -15.39 6.59
C PHE A 117 -7.33 -15.82 7.49
N TYR A 118 -7.53 -16.84 8.33
CA TYR A 118 -6.48 -17.35 9.21
C TYR A 118 -5.50 -18.31 8.51
N ALA A 119 -5.82 -18.81 7.32
CA ALA A 119 -4.92 -19.61 6.49
C ALA A 119 -4.00 -18.76 5.59
N PHE A 120 -4.13 -17.43 5.61
CA PHE A 120 -3.24 -16.55 4.86
C PHE A 120 -1.80 -16.64 5.41
N PRO A 121 -0.78 -16.95 4.58
CA PRO A 121 0.59 -17.19 5.05
C PRO A 121 1.27 -15.85 5.40
N ARG A 122 1.10 -15.40 6.64
CA ARG A 122 1.69 -14.16 7.13
C ARG A 122 3.18 -14.35 7.44
N HIS A 123 3.90 -13.23 7.50
CA HIS A 123 5.28 -13.25 8.01
C HIS A 123 5.30 -13.75 9.46
N PRO A 124 6.28 -14.59 9.89
CA PRO A 124 6.34 -15.14 11.25
C PRO A 124 6.24 -14.09 12.36
N ASP A 125 6.91 -12.93 12.20
CA ASP A 125 6.84 -11.83 13.17
C ASP A 125 5.39 -11.28 13.34
N VAL A 126 4.56 -11.34 12.28
CA VAL A 126 3.14 -10.98 12.35
C VAL A 126 2.37 -12.06 13.11
N GLU A 127 2.56 -13.34 12.75
CA GLU A 127 1.88 -14.46 13.42
C GLU A 127 2.19 -14.50 14.92
N ASN A 128 3.45 -14.26 15.29
CA ASN A 128 3.88 -14.23 16.70
C ASN A 128 3.31 -13.02 17.46
N GLY A 129 3.08 -11.90 16.78
CA GLY A 129 2.54 -10.67 17.36
C GLY A 129 1.01 -10.64 17.44
N GLN A 130 0.32 -11.41 16.59
CA GLN A 130 -1.13 -11.41 16.45
C GLN A 130 -1.80 -12.19 17.60
N GLN A 131 -2.34 -11.46 18.58
CA GLN A 131 -3.22 -11.97 19.64
C GLN A 131 -4.49 -11.10 19.70
N GLN A 132 -5.30 -11.25 20.75
CA GLN A 132 -6.41 -10.32 21.03
C GLN A 132 -5.93 -8.85 21.10
N SER A 133 -4.67 -8.65 21.49
CA SER A 133 -3.96 -7.37 21.35
C SER A 133 -2.63 -7.64 20.67
N TRP A 134 -2.10 -6.66 19.93
CA TRP A 134 -0.78 -6.79 19.33
C TRP A 134 0.31 -6.90 20.40
N ASN A 135 1.06 -7.99 20.38
CA ASN A 135 2.24 -8.14 21.20
C ASN A 135 3.44 -7.49 20.50
N HIS A 136 4.26 -6.79 21.29
CA HIS A 136 5.47 -6.15 20.80
C HIS A 136 6.70 -6.94 21.24
N SER A 137 7.32 -7.62 20.28
CA SER A 137 8.59 -8.34 20.47
C SER A 137 9.77 -7.46 20.05
N PRO A 138 10.89 -7.43 20.83
CA PRO A 138 12.10 -6.73 20.42
C PRO A 138 12.63 -7.22 19.07
N GLY A 139 12.87 -6.30 18.14
CA GLY A 139 13.30 -6.59 16.76
C GLY A 139 12.20 -6.50 15.70
N ASP A 140 10.93 -6.55 16.13
CA ASP A 140 9.72 -6.53 15.29
C ASP A 140 9.09 -5.13 15.22
N GLU A 141 9.79 -4.10 15.70
CA GLU A 141 9.29 -2.72 15.71
C GLU A 141 8.98 -2.21 14.31
N TYR A 142 9.64 -2.79 13.31
CA TYR A 142 9.40 -2.47 11.91
C TYR A 142 7.95 -2.78 11.46
N LEU A 143 7.24 -3.70 12.10
CA LEU A 143 5.85 -4.03 11.75
C LEU A 143 4.92 -2.81 11.83
N ALA A 144 5.18 -1.89 12.75
CA ALA A 144 4.40 -0.66 12.92
C ALA A 144 5.08 0.59 12.30
N ALA A 145 6.18 0.40 11.57
CA ALA A 145 6.83 1.48 10.83
C ALA A 145 6.10 1.78 9.52
N ASN A 146 5.94 3.06 9.18
CA ASN A 146 5.24 3.47 7.97
C ASN A 146 6.03 3.04 6.72
N PRO A 147 5.44 2.27 5.79
CA PRO A 147 6.15 1.78 4.61
C PRO A 147 6.34 2.86 3.54
N CYS A 148 5.51 3.90 3.50
CA CYS A 148 5.58 4.97 2.50
C CYS A 148 6.59 6.05 2.91
N PHE A 149 6.61 6.43 4.19
CA PHE A 149 7.46 7.49 4.72
C PHE A 149 8.59 6.92 5.57
N VAL A 150 9.70 6.56 4.91
CA VAL A 150 10.85 5.89 5.55
C VAL A 150 11.90 6.92 5.96
N PRO A 151 12.13 7.15 7.28
CA PRO A 151 13.15 8.09 7.73
C PRO A 151 14.54 7.72 7.20
N GLY A 152 15.25 8.70 6.64
CA GLY A 152 16.59 8.54 6.10
C GLY A 152 16.67 7.93 4.70
N LEU A 153 15.57 7.42 4.13
CA LEU A 153 15.56 6.86 2.78
C LEU A 153 15.87 7.92 1.73
N GLU A 154 15.23 9.09 1.78
CA GLU A 154 15.44 10.18 0.82
C GLU A 154 16.91 10.65 0.77
N SER A 155 17.56 10.78 1.94
CA SER A 155 18.97 11.13 2.02
C SER A 155 19.86 10.06 1.39
N LEU A 156 19.53 8.77 1.58
CA LEU A 156 20.22 7.63 0.98
C LEU A 156 20.03 7.59 -0.54
N LEU A 157 18.80 7.81 -1.03
CA LEU A 157 18.51 7.88 -2.47
C LEU A 157 19.27 9.03 -3.13
N SER A 158 19.34 10.19 -2.46
CA SER A 158 20.04 11.37 -2.96
C SER A 158 21.55 11.17 -3.02
N SER A 159 22.14 10.46 -2.06
CA SER A 159 23.58 10.18 -2.05
C SER A 159 24.02 9.16 -3.10
N ALA A 160 23.08 8.37 -3.64
CA ALA A 160 23.33 7.41 -4.71
C ALA A 160 23.38 8.06 -6.12
N LYS A 161 23.10 9.36 -6.25
CA LYS A 161 23.19 10.07 -7.54
C LYS A 161 24.65 10.25 -7.97
N ARG A 162 24.94 9.92 -9.23
CA ARG A 162 26.26 10.10 -9.84
C ARG A 162 26.50 11.57 -10.18
N PRO A 163 27.72 12.08 -9.98
CA PRO A 163 28.08 13.40 -10.49
C PRO A 163 27.95 13.44 -12.02
N LYS A 164 27.28 14.48 -12.55
CA LYS A 164 27.09 14.71 -14.00
C LYS A 164 28.40 14.78 -14.81
N GLU A 165 29.54 14.98 -14.16
CA GLU A 165 30.87 15.04 -14.79
C GLU A 165 31.39 13.68 -15.29
N LEU A 166 30.76 12.56 -14.89
CA LEU A 166 30.96 11.24 -15.51
C LEU A 166 29.99 10.98 -16.68
N GLY A 167 29.14 11.97 -17.00
CA GLY A 167 28.12 11.94 -18.03
C GLY A 167 28.68 12.07 -19.44
N GLN A 168 29.15 10.95 -19.98
CA GLN A 168 29.14 10.64 -21.43
C GLN A 168 29.55 9.19 -21.73
N ALA A 169 29.57 8.32 -20.73
CA ALA A 169 29.70 6.89 -20.97
C ALA A 169 28.31 6.25 -21.01
N ASP A 170 27.62 6.49 -22.13
CA ASP A 170 26.62 5.55 -22.68
C ASP A 170 27.26 4.20 -23.08
N SER A 171 28.56 4.05 -22.83
CA SER A 171 29.14 2.74 -22.63
C SER A 171 28.40 2.07 -21.47
N GLU A 172 27.48 1.16 -21.81
CA GLU A 172 27.74 -0.26 -21.53
C GLU A 172 29.18 -0.35 -21.10
N VAL A 173 29.47 -0.53 -19.81
CA VAL A 173 30.85 -0.67 -19.38
C VAL A 173 31.35 -1.88 -20.16
N THR A 174 31.94 -1.62 -21.33
CA THR A 174 32.80 -2.50 -22.07
C THR A 174 33.76 -2.84 -20.97
N PRO A 175 33.69 -4.07 -20.42
CA PRO A 175 34.30 -4.39 -19.14
C PRO A 175 35.70 -3.90 -19.28
N THR A 176 36.03 -2.79 -18.59
CA THR A 176 37.19 -1.99 -18.95
C THR A 176 38.28 -3.00 -18.92
N ALA A 177 38.84 -3.29 -20.09
CA ALA A 177 39.72 -4.41 -20.29
C ALA A 177 41.01 -4.03 -19.58
N VAL A 178 40.99 -4.11 -18.25
CA VAL A 178 42.15 -4.55 -17.51
C VAL A 178 42.44 -5.86 -18.20
N SER A 179 43.48 -5.82 -19.03
CA SER A 179 44.13 -6.96 -19.63
C SER A 179 44.45 -7.93 -18.51
N MET A 180 43.45 -8.71 -18.10
CA MET A 180 43.60 -9.82 -17.22
C MET A 180 44.06 -10.91 -18.16
N ALA A 181 45.37 -11.13 -18.15
CA ALA A 181 46.00 -12.27 -18.77
C ALA A 181 45.02 -13.45 -18.74
N LYS A 182 44.60 -13.92 -19.92
CA LYS A 182 43.62 -15.02 -20.07
C LYS A 182 44.02 -16.11 -19.10
N ASN A 183 43.33 -16.18 -17.97
CA ASN A 183 43.71 -17.11 -16.93
C ASN A 183 43.32 -18.47 -17.49
N PRO A 184 44.26 -19.34 -17.87
CA PRO A 184 43.95 -20.46 -18.74
C PRO A 184 42.98 -21.46 -18.09
N THR A 185 42.86 -21.40 -16.76
CA THR A 185 41.95 -22.19 -15.93
C THR A 185 40.55 -21.60 -15.75
N ASP A 186 40.32 -20.31 -16.03
CA ASP A 186 39.00 -19.68 -15.87
C ASP A 186 38.20 -19.80 -17.18
N LEU A 187 37.25 -20.74 -17.22
CA LEU A 187 36.40 -20.98 -18.38
C LEU A 187 35.54 -19.77 -18.76
N PHE A 188 35.12 -18.95 -17.79
CA PHE A 188 34.28 -17.78 -18.05
C PHE A 188 35.04 -16.67 -18.78
N SER A 189 36.36 -16.60 -18.61
CA SER A 189 37.20 -15.63 -19.32
C SER A 189 37.23 -15.83 -20.84
N ARG A 190 36.78 -17.00 -21.32
CA ARG A 190 36.68 -17.34 -22.75
C ARG A 190 35.34 -16.97 -23.36
N LEU A 191 34.35 -16.61 -22.54
CA LEU A 191 33.01 -16.28 -23.01
C LEU A 191 32.94 -14.81 -23.47
N PRO A 192 32.17 -14.51 -24.53
CA PRO A 192 31.83 -13.13 -24.90
C PRO A 192 31.18 -12.36 -23.75
N GLY A 193 31.25 -11.02 -23.79
CA GLY A 193 30.71 -10.16 -22.73
C GLY A 193 29.20 -10.34 -22.56
N GLU A 194 28.49 -10.54 -23.66
CA GLU A 194 27.04 -10.72 -23.75
C GLU A 194 26.62 -12.01 -23.06
N ILE A 195 27.35 -13.11 -23.27
CA ILE A 195 27.07 -14.39 -22.61
C ILE A 195 27.36 -14.30 -21.10
N ARG A 196 28.43 -13.58 -20.71
CA ARG A 196 28.72 -13.31 -19.29
C ARG A 196 27.60 -12.48 -18.64
N MET A 197 27.09 -11.46 -19.33
CA MET A 197 25.97 -10.66 -18.86
C MET A 197 24.69 -11.49 -18.77
N PHE A 198 24.41 -12.34 -19.77
CA PHE A 198 23.27 -13.25 -19.73
C PHE A 198 23.33 -14.18 -18.52
N ILE A 199 24.50 -14.77 -18.23
CA ILE A 199 24.70 -15.59 -17.02
C ILE A 199 24.40 -14.76 -15.76
N LEU A 200 24.96 -13.54 -15.65
CA LEU A 200 24.75 -12.68 -14.49
C LEU A 200 23.27 -12.32 -14.28
N LEU A 201 22.51 -12.08 -15.36
CA LEU A 201 21.08 -11.76 -15.30
C LEU A 201 20.20 -12.93 -14.84
N GLN A 202 20.72 -14.16 -14.83
CA GLN A 202 20.01 -15.33 -14.29
C GLN A 202 20.30 -15.58 -12.80
N LEU A 203 21.17 -14.78 -12.17
CA LEU A 203 21.64 -14.99 -10.81
C LEU A 203 21.13 -13.90 -9.88
N GLY A 204 20.72 -14.27 -8.67
CA GLY A 204 20.42 -13.29 -7.62
C GLY A 204 21.70 -12.75 -6.96
N PHE A 205 21.55 -11.73 -6.10
CA PHE A 205 22.69 -11.08 -5.42
C PHE A 205 23.66 -12.05 -4.72
N ARG A 206 23.14 -13.09 -4.05
CA ARG A 206 23.96 -14.07 -3.32
C ARG A 206 24.84 -14.89 -4.25
N ASP A 207 24.29 -15.35 -5.36
CA ASP A 207 25.01 -16.20 -6.30
C ASP A 207 26.03 -15.40 -7.11
N ILE A 208 25.71 -14.14 -7.41
CA ILE A 208 26.68 -13.20 -7.99
C ILE A 208 27.85 -12.98 -7.03
N ALA A 209 27.60 -12.76 -5.73
CA ALA A 209 28.66 -12.62 -4.74
C ALA A 209 29.57 -13.85 -4.69
N ASN A 210 28.99 -15.06 -4.71
CA ASN A 210 29.75 -16.31 -4.76
C ASN A 210 30.54 -16.46 -6.07
N LEU A 211 29.94 -16.10 -7.21
CA LEU A 211 30.57 -16.16 -8.52
C LEU A 211 31.80 -15.24 -8.60
N ARG A 212 31.74 -14.05 -7.98
CA ARG A 212 32.87 -13.12 -7.87
C ARG A 212 34.05 -13.70 -7.09
N LEU A 213 33.78 -14.53 -6.09
CA LEU A 213 34.81 -15.23 -5.32
C LEU A 213 35.41 -16.40 -6.11
N ALA A 214 34.60 -17.08 -6.92
CA ALA A 214 35.01 -18.23 -7.72
C ALA A 214 35.76 -17.87 -9.00
N SER A 215 35.41 -16.75 -9.65
CA SER A 215 35.98 -16.34 -10.93
C SER A 215 36.29 -14.84 -10.95
N ARG A 216 37.56 -14.53 -11.24
CA ARG A 216 38.03 -13.14 -11.35
C ARG A 216 37.35 -12.38 -12.50
N THR A 217 36.86 -13.12 -13.51
CA THR A 217 36.15 -12.57 -14.67
C THR A 217 34.95 -11.70 -14.27
N PHE A 218 34.35 -11.94 -13.09
CA PHE A 218 33.17 -11.22 -12.61
C PHE A 218 33.46 -10.17 -11.52
N LEU A 219 34.74 -9.85 -11.25
CA LEU A 219 35.08 -8.89 -10.20
C LEU A 219 34.48 -7.50 -10.43
N GLN A 220 34.50 -7.04 -11.67
CA GLN A 220 33.89 -5.78 -12.11
C GLN A 220 32.55 -6.09 -12.75
N LEU A 221 31.49 -5.49 -12.21
CA LEU A 221 30.11 -5.69 -12.66
C LEU A 221 29.53 -4.37 -13.18
N PRO A 222 28.76 -4.39 -14.28
CA PRO A 222 28.17 -3.19 -14.85
C PRO A 222 27.00 -2.69 -14.00
N GLN A 223 26.72 -1.38 -14.05
CA GLN A 223 25.59 -0.77 -13.34
C GLN A 223 24.23 -1.26 -13.84
N SER A 224 24.14 -1.57 -15.13
CA SER A 224 22.94 -2.15 -15.73
C SER A 224 22.53 -3.47 -15.07
N LEU A 225 23.50 -4.25 -14.58
CA LEU A 225 23.21 -5.47 -13.81
C LEU A 225 22.56 -5.11 -12.47
N PHE A 226 23.15 -4.19 -11.71
CA PHE A 226 22.61 -3.80 -10.41
C PHE A 226 21.24 -3.13 -10.51
N TYR A 227 21.00 -2.36 -11.57
CA TYR A 227 19.67 -1.86 -11.90
C TYR A 227 18.68 -3.01 -12.11
N HIS A 228 19.02 -3.97 -12.98
CA HIS A 228 18.17 -5.13 -13.25
C HIS A 228 17.87 -5.93 -11.98
N LEU A 229 18.89 -6.20 -11.17
CA LEU A 229 18.72 -6.90 -9.88
C LEU A 229 17.86 -6.10 -8.89
N THR A 230 17.94 -4.78 -8.91
CA THR A 230 17.06 -3.93 -8.08
C THR A 230 15.60 -4.13 -8.48
N LEU A 231 15.31 -4.18 -9.77
CA LEU A 231 13.96 -4.41 -10.27
C LEU A 231 13.47 -5.84 -10.02
N SER A 232 14.33 -6.85 -10.16
CA SER A 232 13.94 -8.25 -9.98
C SER A 232 13.87 -8.68 -8.52
N ASP A 233 14.89 -8.36 -7.73
CA ASP A 233 15.07 -8.90 -6.38
C ASP A 233 14.54 -7.95 -5.29
N SER A 234 14.38 -6.66 -5.63
CA SER A 234 13.87 -5.62 -4.71
C SER A 234 12.77 -4.75 -5.33
N PRO A 235 11.72 -5.33 -5.96
CA PRO A 235 10.67 -4.56 -6.62
C PRO A 235 9.88 -3.67 -5.65
N TRP A 236 9.90 -3.97 -4.35
CA TRP A 236 9.35 -3.12 -3.29
C TRP A 236 10.10 -1.78 -3.14
N LEU A 237 11.31 -1.61 -3.69
CA LEU A 237 11.98 -0.31 -3.83
C LEU A 237 11.45 0.39 -5.09
N TYR A 238 10.19 0.81 -5.02
CA TYR A 238 9.47 1.35 -6.16
C TYR A 238 9.99 2.70 -6.65
N GLU A 239 10.81 3.40 -5.87
CA GLU A 239 11.55 4.59 -6.30
C GLU A 239 12.45 4.31 -7.53
N ALA A 240 12.79 3.04 -7.78
CA ALA A 240 13.59 2.61 -8.93
C ALA A 240 12.81 2.48 -10.25
N TRP A 241 11.47 2.43 -10.23
CA TRP A 241 10.69 2.10 -11.43
C TRP A 241 9.27 2.69 -11.50
N SER A 242 8.73 3.25 -10.42
CA SER A 242 7.38 3.80 -10.38
C SER A 242 7.38 5.29 -10.07
N SER A 243 6.66 6.05 -10.89
CA SER A 243 6.34 7.46 -10.66
C SER A 243 4.97 7.67 -10.01
N LEU A 244 4.25 6.58 -9.69
CA LEU A 244 2.91 6.64 -9.12
C LEU A 244 2.96 7.47 -7.81
N PRO A 245 2.27 8.62 -7.75
CA PRO A 245 2.26 9.43 -6.54
C PRO A 245 1.52 8.70 -5.40
N ILE A 246 1.85 9.07 -4.17
CA ILE A 246 1.20 8.54 -2.97
C ILE A 246 -0.13 9.27 -2.78
N SER A 247 -1.21 8.51 -2.60
CA SER A 247 -2.54 9.07 -2.31
C SER A 247 -2.54 9.97 -1.08
N PHE A 248 -3.38 11.01 -1.12
CA PHE A 248 -3.65 11.87 0.03
C PHE A 248 -3.99 11.05 1.29
N TRP A 249 -4.83 10.02 1.14
CA TRP A 249 -5.31 9.17 2.23
C TRP A 249 -4.18 8.43 2.97
N ALA A 250 -3.03 8.21 2.31
CA ALA A 250 -1.87 7.62 2.94
C ALA A 250 -0.92 8.65 3.59
N THR A 251 -1.12 9.95 3.35
CA THR A 251 -0.20 11.04 3.76
C THR A 251 -0.64 11.78 5.02
N THR A 252 -1.85 11.50 5.49
CA THR A 252 -2.49 12.16 6.64
C THR A 252 -3.08 11.11 7.60
N THR A 253 -3.67 11.56 8.70
CA THR A 253 -4.41 10.73 9.66
C THR A 253 -5.76 11.36 9.97
N ARG A 254 -6.67 10.62 10.61
CA ARG A 254 -7.96 11.18 11.05
C ARG A 254 -7.77 12.39 11.96
N GLU A 255 -6.92 12.25 12.98
CA GLU A 255 -6.61 13.32 13.95
C GLU A 255 -6.05 14.58 13.26
N GLU A 256 -5.17 14.41 12.28
CA GLU A 256 -4.59 15.53 11.50
C GLU A 256 -5.68 16.27 10.71
N GLU A 257 -6.61 15.56 10.08
CA GLU A 257 -7.72 16.17 9.33
C GLU A 257 -8.77 16.82 10.23
N GLU A 258 -9.18 16.18 11.32
CA GLU A 258 -10.11 16.77 12.30
C GLU A 258 -9.55 18.06 12.87
N LYS A 259 -8.24 18.10 13.18
CA LYS A 259 -7.59 19.30 13.68
C LYS A 259 -7.59 20.44 12.65
N LYS A 260 -7.34 20.13 11.37
CA LYS A 260 -7.43 21.12 10.28
C LYS A 260 -8.84 21.65 10.14
N GLU A 261 -9.83 20.75 10.15
CA GLU A 261 -11.23 21.11 10.02
C GLU A 261 -11.71 21.97 11.20
N ASN A 262 -11.39 21.57 12.43
CA ASN A 262 -11.72 22.35 13.62
C ASN A 262 -11.06 23.75 13.59
N SER A 263 -9.82 23.84 13.12
CA SER A 263 -9.13 25.12 12.97
C SER A 263 -9.78 26.00 11.90
N ARG A 264 -10.18 25.39 10.78
CA ARG A 264 -10.92 26.04 9.69
C ARG A 264 -12.27 26.57 10.17
N GLN A 265 -13.04 25.73 10.86
CA GLN A 265 -14.35 26.10 11.39
C GLN A 265 -14.27 27.21 12.43
N THR A 266 -13.27 27.14 13.32
CA THR A 266 -12.98 28.22 14.29
C THR A 266 -12.70 29.53 13.55
N ARG A 267 -11.86 29.47 12.51
CA ARG A 267 -11.52 30.65 11.69
C ARG A 267 -12.74 31.22 10.96
N LEU A 268 -13.60 30.37 10.40
CA LEU A 268 -14.85 30.81 9.78
C LEU A 268 -15.77 31.52 10.76
N THR A 269 -15.90 30.98 11.98
CA THR A 269 -16.69 31.63 13.04
C THR A 269 -16.08 32.98 13.44
N GLU A 270 -14.75 33.08 13.59
CA GLU A 270 -14.09 34.36 13.86
C GLU A 270 -14.35 35.40 12.76
N LEU A 271 -14.26 34.99 11.49
CA LEU A 271 -14.49 35.88 10.35
C LEU A 271 -15.94 36.35 10.26
N ARG A 272 -16.91 35.44 10.46
CA ARG A 272 -18.35 35.80 10.47
C ARG A 272 -18.70 36.74 11.62
N ASN A 273 -18.15 36.50 12.82
CA ASN A 273 -18.32 37.42 13.95
C ASN A 273 -17.65 38.79 13.68
N ALA A 274 -16.54 38.83 12.94
CA ALA A 274 -15.91 40.09 12.56
C ALA A 274 -16.77 40.90 11.57
N ILE A 275 -17.48 40.23 10.65
CA ILE A 275 -18.48 40.90 9.79
C ILE A 275 -19.58 41.53 10.64
N GLU A 276 -20.17 40.78 11.57
CA GLU A 276 -21.24 41.28 12.46
C GLU A 276 -20.80 42.54 13.23
N VAL A 277 -19.58 42.55 13.78
CA VAL A 277 -19.02 43.73 14.48
C VAL A 277 -18.85 44.92 13.53
N LEU A 278 -18.36 44.69 12.30
CA LEU A 278 -18.16 45.76 11.32
C LEU A 278 -19.50 46.34 10.83
N GLU A 279 -20.53 45.51 10.69
CA GLU A 279 -21.89 45.95 10.36
C GLU A 279 -22.50 46.80 11.48
N ASP A 280 -22.33 46.39 12.75
CA ASP A 280 -22.76 47.16 13.92
C ASP A 280 -22.03 48.51 14.02
N GLU A 281 -20.71 48.54 13.79
CA GLU A 281 -19.93 49.78 13.79
C GLU A 281 -20.34 50.74 12.68
N ALA A 282 -20.64 50.23 11.48
CA ALA A 282 -21.15 51.04 10.37
C ALA A 282 -22.53 51.64 10.71
N HIS A 283 -23.42 50.84 11.31
CA HIS A 283 -24.72 51.31 11.79
C HIS A 283 -24.59 52.43 12.83
N ASP A 284 -23.74 52.25 13.84
CA ASP A 284 -23.51 53.23 14.91
C ASP A 284 -22.86 54.53 14.39
N SER A 285 -22.05 54.45 13.34
CA SER A 285 -21.41 55.61 12.71
C SER A 285 -22.39 56.46 11.87
N GLY A 286 -23.53 55.89 11.48
CA GLY A 286 -24.51 56.50 10.58
C GLY A 286 -24.08 56.54 9.11
N ASP A 287 -22.95 55.93 8.77
CA ASP A 287 -22.46 55.73 7.41
C ASP A 287 -22.46 54.23 7.09
N PRO A 288 -23.49 53.73 6.39
CA PRO A 288 -23.64 52.29 6.14
C PRO A 288 -22.51 51.71 5.27
N ASP A 289 -21.81 52.54 4.50
CA ASP A 289 -20.78 52.11 3.54
C ASP A 289 -19.36 52.19 4.16
N SER A 290 -19.22 52.59 5.43
CA SER A 290 -17.92 52.92 6.03
C SER A 290 -16.95 51.72 6.10
N ASN A 291 -17.49 50.50 6.16
CA ASN A 291 -16.76 49.26 6.37
C ASN A 291 -16.85 48.26 5.20
N ASP A 292 -17.52 48.61 4.09
CA ASP A 292 -17.79 47.71 2.96
C ASP A 292 -16.54 47.02 2.41
N ALA A 293 -15.45 47.77 2.23
CA ALA A 293 -14.21 47.23 1.69
C ALA A 293 -13.58 46.16 2.60
N ALA A 294 -13.77 46.28 3.92
CA ALA A 294 -13.29 45.31 4.91
C ALA A 294 -14.19 44.07 4.94
N ILE A 295 -15.52 44.26 4.90
CA ILE A 295 -16.51 43.18 4.83
C ILE A 295 -16.26 42.34 3.57
N GLU A 296 -16.16 42.98 2.40
CA GLU A 296 -15.85 42.26 1.15
C GLU A 296 -14.52 41.50 1.20
N ALA A 297 -13.51 42.03 1.91
CA ALA A 297 -12.23 41.34 2.07
C ALA A 297 -12.36 40.09 2.94
N ILE A 298 -13.21 40.13 3.96
CA ILE A 298 -13.51 39.00 4.83
C ILE A 298 -14.37 37.97 4.08
N ASP A 299 -15.39 38.39 3.33
CA ASP A 299 -16.22 37.50 2.51
C ASP A 299 -15.37 36.72 1.51
N ARG A 300 -14.45 37.40 0.80
CA ARG A 300 -13.50 36.73 -0.10
C ARG A 300 -12.60 35.71 0.61
N GLU A 301 -12.33 35.89 1.89
CA GLU A 301 -11.55 34.94 2.68
C GLU A 301 -12.41 33.75 3.16
N ILE A 302 -13.66 34.00 3.53
CA ILE A 302 -14.66 32.96 3.84
C ILE A 302 -14.86 32.07 2.61
N GLU A 303 -15.08 32.64 1.43
CA GLU A 303 -15.25 31.91 0.17
C GLU A 303 -14.06 30.97 -0.09
N LYS A 304 -12.83 31.45 0.09
CA LYS A 304 -11.63 30.59 -0.06
C LYS A 304 -11.59 29.45 0.94
N LEU A 305 -11.92 29.70 2.20
CA LEU A 305 -11.92 28.68 3.26
C LEU A 305 -13.02 27.63 3.05
N GLU A 306 -14.13 28.00 2.42
CA GLU A 306 -15.22 27.09 2.06
C GLU A 306 -14.83 26.24 0.83
N ASP A 307 -14.25 26.85 -0.20
CA ASP A 307 -13.79 26.18 -1.44
C ASP A 307 -12.69 25.13 -1.17
N MET A 308 -11.82 25.37 -0.18
CA MET A 308 -10.79 24.43 0.24
C MET A 308 -11.32 23.07 0.76
N SER A 309 -12.59 22.97 1.16
CA SER A 309 -13.15 21.74 1.74
C SER A 309 -13.61 20.70 0.69
N GLY A 310 -13.99 21.17 -0.51
CA GLY A 310 -14.56 20.33 -1.58
C GLY A 310 -13.62 20.06 -2.76
N GLY A 311 -12.37 20.56 -2.69
CA GLY A 311 -11.42 20.44 -3.78
C GLY A 311 -10.71 19.07 -3.86
N PRO A 312 -10.07 18.77 -5.01
CA PRO A 312 -9.24 17.58 -5.16
C PRO A 312 -8.15 17.50 -4.09
N ARG A 313 -7.97 16.32 -3.52
CA ARG A 313 -6.97 16.11 -2.47
C ARG A 313 -5.57 15.95 -3.08
N PRO A 314 -4.54 16.66 -2.57
CA PRO A 314 -3.22 16.64 -3.17
C PRO A 314 -2.51 15.31 -2.93
N THR A 315 -1.98 14.72 -4.00
CA THR A 315 -1.09 13.56 -3.93
C THR A 315 0.35 13.97 -3.63
N THR A 316 1.14 13.07 -3.02
CA THR A 316 2.56 13.29 -2.75
C THR A 316 3.43 12.61 -3.81
N ALA A 317 4.26 13.38 -4.51
CA ALA A 317 5.18 12.84 -5.50
C ALA A 317 6.20 11.87 -4.87
N VAL A 318 6.53 10.81 -5.61
CA VAL A 318 7.58 9.86 -5.23
C VAL A 318 8.89 10.28 -5.89
N ILE A 319 10.00 10.12 -5.17
CA ILE A 319 11.34 10.29 -5.73
C ILE A 319 11.58 9.17 -6.74
N GLN A 320 11.60 9.51 -8.03
CA GLN A 320 11.97 8.58 -9.08
C GLN A 320 13.48 8.67 -9.36
N LEU A 321 14.17 7.54 -9.20
CA LEU A 321 15.57 7.40 -9.53
C LEU A 321 15.77 7.30 -11.05
N ASP A 322 16.75 8.03 -11.58
CA ASP A 322 17.10 7.93 -12.99
C ASP A 322 17.94 6.66 -13.24
N ARG A 323 17.65 5.97 -14.35
CA ARG A 323 18.32 4.72 -14.70
C ARG A 323 19.83 4.90 -14.91
N THR A 324 20.25 6.00 -15.51
CA THR A 324 21.62 6.26 -15.94
C THR A 324 22.42 7.12 -14.96
N GLU A 325 21.74 8.03 -14.24
CA GLU A 325 22.37 8.90 -13.25
C GLU A 325 22.46 8.26 -11.85
N THR A 326 21.90 7.07 -11.62
CA THR A 326 21.97 6.39 -10.32
C THR A 326 23.13 5.40 -10.25
N ASP A 327 23.90 5.44 -9.15
CA ASP A 327 24.87 4.39 -8.80
C ASP A 327 24.18 3.25 -8.06
N TRP A 328 23.57 2.35 -8.85
CA TRP A 328 22.79 1.20 -8.38
C TRP A 328 23.58 0.27 -7.45
N TYR A 329 24.88 0.10 -7.68
CA TYR A 329 25.73 -0.68 -6.77
C TYR A 329 25.82 -0.04 -5.38
N SER A 330 26.11 1.26 -5.33
CA SER A 330 26.23 1.99 -4.08
C SER A 330 24.88 2.06 -3.36
N LEU A 331 23.78 2.28 -4.09
CA LEU A 331 22.42 2.23 -3.55
C LEU A 331 22.14 0.92 -2.81
N GLN A 332 22.35 -0.22 -3.47
CA GLN A 332 22.11 -1.54 -2.89
C GLN A 332 23.02 -1.81 -1.68
N THR A 333 24.28 -1.39 -1.78
CA THR A 333 25.25 -1.52 -0.67
C THR A 333 24.81 -0.71 0.54
N GLU A 334 24.37 0.53 0.35
CA GLU A 334 23.95 1.41 1.43
C GLU A 334 22.61 0.98 2.04
N ILE A 335 21.66 0.50 1.24
CA ILE A 335 20.42 -0.13 1.76
C ILE A 335 20.77 -1.32 2.64
N GLY A 336 21.64 -2.22 2.17
CA GLY A 336 22.07 -3.38 2.94
C GLY A 336 22.76 -3.01 4.25
N ARG A 337 23.66 -2.02 4.23
CA ARG A 337 24.36 -1.50 5.42
C ARG A 337 23.40 -0.88 6.44
N ASN A 338 22.36 -0.19 5.97
CA ASN A 338 21.41 0.53 6.83
C ASN A 338 20.11 -0.23 7.07
N TRP A 339 19.97 -1.49 6.61
CA TRP A 339 18.72 -2.26 6.60
C TRP A 339 17.99 -2.25 7.95
N LYS A 340 18.72 -2.45 9.06
CA LYS A 340 18.13 -2.45 10.41
C LYS A 340 17.53 -1.10 10.82
N LYS A 341 18.05 0.01 10.30
CA LYS A 341 17.58 1.37 10.57
C LYS A 341 16.42 1.79 9.65
N LEU A 342 16.35 1.20 8.46
CA LEU A 342 15.29 1.45 7.48
C LEU A 342 14.03 0.63 7.79
N GLN A 343 13.46 0.81 8.99
CA GLN A 343 12.32 0.03 9.48
C GLN A 343 11.09 0.10 8.56
N GLY A 344 10.76 1.29 8.04
CA GLY A 344 9.67 1.43 7.07
C GLY A 344 9.92 0.64 5.78
N LEU A 345 11.16 0.58 5.30
CA LEU A 345 11.52 -0.21 4.12
C LEU A 345 11.46 -1.72 4.37
N ARG A 346 11.84 -2.16 5.58
CA ARG A 346 11.63 -3.55 6.05
C ARG A 346 10.14 -3.90 6.03
N ASN A 347 9.29 -3.02 6.56
CA ASN A 347 7.84 -3.24 6.57
C ASN A 347 7.28 -3.25 5.15
N ARG A 348 7.74 -2.34 4.30
CA ARG A 348 7.33 -2.26 2.89
C ARG A 348 7.62 -3.58 2.16
N ARG A 349 8.81 -4.16 2.35
CA ARG A 349 9.15 -5.48 1.79
C ARG A 349 8.20 -6.57 2.30
N ARG A 350 7.91 -6.60 3.60
CA ARG A 350 6.97 -7.58 4.18
C ARG A 350 5.55 -7.43 3.61
N ILE A 351 5.03 -6.20 3.54
CA ILE A 351 3.71 -5.92 2.97
C ILE A 351 3.69 -6.29 1.48
N TRP A 352 4.77 -6.02 0.76
CA TRP A 352 4.90 -6.42 -0.64
C TRP A 352 4.75 -7.93 -0.80
N ASP A 353 5.38 -8.73 0.06
CA ASP A 353 5.24 -10.19 0.04
C ASP A 353 3.78 -10.63 0.28
N ASP A 354 3.07 -10.00 1.23
CA ASP A 354 1.62 -10.23 1.42
C ASP A 354 0.83 -9.85 0.15
N CYS A 355 1.12 -8.70 -0.47
CA CYS A 355 0.45 -8.27 -1.70
C CYS A 355 0.72 -9.23 -2.86
N GLN A 356 1.94 -9.77 -2.98
CA GLN A 356 2.27 -10.75 -4.01
C GLN A 356 1.50 -12.06 -3.81
N GLU A 357 1.30 -12.48 -2.56
CA GLU A 357 0.47 -13.66 -2.26
C GLU A 357 -1.00 -13.42 -2.63
N ILE A 358 -1.56 -12.25 -2.32
CA ILE A 358 -2.90 -11.87 -2.80
C ILE A 358 -2.97 -11.98 -4.33
N LEU A 359 -2.00 -11.42 -5.03
CA LEU A 359 -1.95 -11.46 -6.50
C LEU A 359 -1.77 -12.89 -7.05
N ASN A 360 -1.07 -13.77 -6.35
CA ASN A 360 -0.98 -15.19 -6.70
C ASN A 360 -2.34 -15.87 -6.62
N ARG A 361 -3.11 -15.60 -5.55
CA ARG A 361 -4.48 -16.13 -5.36
C ARG A 361 -5.44 -15.57 -6.40
N VAL A 362 -5.34 -14.27 -6.71
CA VAL A 362 -6.05 -13.62 -7.83
C VAL A 362 -5.75 -14.35 -9.14
N ASP A 363 -4.48 -14.58 -9.47
CA ASP A 363 -4.09 -15.29 -10.70
C ASP A 363 -4.62 -16.73 -10.74
N ALA A 364 -4.71 -17.41 -9.59
CA ALA A 364 -5.35 -18.72 -9.49
C ALA A 364 -6.85 -18.65 -9.77
N TYR A 365 -7.58 -17.74 -9.12
CA TYR A 365 -9.01 -17.56 -9.36
C TYR A 365 -9.35 -17.10 -10.78
N ARG A 366 -8.49 -16.31 -11.42
CA ARG A 366 -8.62 -15.94 -12.84
C ARG A 366 -8.49 -17.16 -13.75
N ARG A 367 -7.49 -18.02 -13.50
CA ARG A 367 -7.33 -19.28 -14.26
C ARG A 367 -8.52 -20.22 -14.09
N GLU A 368 -9.15 -20.21 -12.93
CA GLU A 368 -10.37 -20.98 -12.64
C GLU A 368 -11.66 -20.32 -13.17
N GLY A 369 -11.57 -19.08 -13.67
CA GLY A 369 -12.70 -18.32 -14.17
C GLY A 369 -13.64 -17.78 -13.08
N LYS A 370 -13.22 -17.80 -11.81
CA LYS A 370 -13.98 -17.34 -10.64
C LYS A 370 -14.00 -15.82 -10.48
N ILE A 371 -12.96 -15.14 -10.96
CA ILE A 371 -12.88 -13.67 -10.96
C ILE A 371 -12.48 -13.18 -12.35
N ARG A 372 -13.01 -12.01 -12.74
CA ARG A 372 -12.76 -11.37 -14.04
C ARG A 372 -12.70 -9.86 -13.85
N ARG A 373 -11.83 -9.20 -14.61
CA ARG A 373 -11.73 -7.73 -14.56
C ARG A 373 -13.02 -7.08 -15.08
N GLY A 374 -13.47 -6.02 -14.41
CA GLY A 374 -14.68 -5.26 -14.70
C GLY A 374 -15.97 -5.95 -14.25
N GLN A 375 -15.88 -7.04 -13.48
CA GLN A 375 -17.04 -7.82 -13.06
C GLN A 375 -17.28 -7.63 -11.56
N ALA A 376 -18.49 -7.20 -11.18
CA ALA A 376 -18.91 -7.24 -9.79
C ALA A 376 -18.88 -8.67 -9.24
N VAL A 377 -18.43 -8.84 -8.00
CA VAL A 377 -18.54 -10.11 -7.29
C VAL A 377 -19.88 -10.17 -6.55
N ASP A 378 -20.56 -11.30 -6.70
CA ASP A 378 -21.74 -11.66 -5.90
C ASP A 378 -21.27 -12.16 -4.52
N ILE A 379 -21.08 -11.20 -3.60
CA ILE A 379 -20.61 -11.47 -2.24
C ILE A 379 -21.60 -12.36 -1.48
N VAL A 380 -22.91 -12.17 -1.70
CA VAL A 380 -23.96 -12.98 -1.07
C VAL A 380 -23.82 -14.45 -1.47
N ALA A 381 -23.59 -14.73 -2.76
CA ALA A 381 -23.34 -16.09 -3.22
C ALA A 381 -22.05 -16.69 -2.63
N MET A 382 -21.00 -15.88 -2.46
CA MET A 382 -19.75 -16.35 -1.84
C MET A 382 -19.95 -16.67 -0.35
N ALA A 383 -20.65 -15.80 0.39
CA ALA A 383 -20.98 -16.01 1.80
C ALA A 383 -21.84 -17.28 2.00
N ARG A 384 -22.87 -17.48 1.15
CA ARG A 384 -23.68 -18.72 1.15
C ARG A 384 -22.83 -19.97 0.95
N ARG A 385 -21.93 -19.94 -0.02
CA ARG A 385 -21.02 -21.06 -0.30
C ARG A 385 -20.11 -21.37 0.88
N ALA A 386 -19.57 -20.34 1.54
CA ALA A 386 -18.74 -20.50 2.72
C ALA A 386 -19.54 -21.14 3.88
N GLU A 387 -20.77 -20.68 4.12
CA GLU A 387 -21.65 -21.26 5.13
C GLU A 387 -21.98 -22.74 4.83
N GLU A 388 -22.26 -23.08 3.57
CA GLU A 388 -22.52 -24.47 3.16
C GLU A 388 -21.32 -25.40 3.41
N VAL A 389 -20.11 -24.94 3.10
CA VAL A 389 -18.86 -25.66 3.38
C VAL A 389 -18.69 -25.86 4.88
N GLN A 390 -18.93 -24.83 5.68
CA GLN A 390 -18.81 -24.90 7.12
C GLN A 390 -19.87 -25.82 7.76
N ALA A 391 -21.10 -25.76 7.26
CA ALA A 391 -22.18 -26.65 7.68
C ALA A 391 -21.86 -28.12 7.34
N GLU A 392 -21.24 -28.39 6.18
CA GLU A 392 -20.79 -29.74 5.82
C GLU A 392 -19.65 -30.22 6.73
N LYS A 393 -18.67 -29.38 7.04
CA LYS A 393 -17.63 -29.69 8.04
C LYS A 393 -18.24 -30.02 9.40
N GLY A 394 -19.20 -29.23 9.86
CA GLY A 394 -19.95 -29.48 11.08
C GLY A 394 -20.71 -30.81 11.07
N ARG A 395 -21.38 -31.14 9.96
CA ARG A 395 -22.06 -32.44 9.77
C ARG A 395 -21.08 -33.60 9.80
N ARG A 396 -19.91 -33.48 9.15
CA ARG A 396 -18.86 -34.51 9.15
C ARG A 396 -18.31 -34.73 10.57
N TRP A 397 -18.05 -33.64 11.30
CA TRP A 397 -17.63 -33.71 12.69
C TRP A 397 -18.68 -34.40 13.58
N ALA A 398 -19.96 -34.04 13.43
CA ALA A 398 -21.03 -34.70 14.17
C ALA A 398 -21.10 -36.21 13.90
N ARG A 399 -20.91 -36.64 12.63
CA ARG A 399 -20.81 -38.06 12.27
C ARG A 399 -19.58 -38.74 12.89
N TYR A 400 -18.44 -38.05 12.94
CA TYR A 400 -17.22 -38.55 13.59
C TYR A 400 -17.44 -38.82 15.08
N CYS A 401 -18.01 -37.85 15.79
CA CYS A 401 -18.35 -37.97 17.22
C CYS A 401 -19.38 -39.07 17.46
N ALA A 402 -20.42 -39.15 16.63
CA ALA A 402 -21.46 -40.19 16.72
C ALA A 402 -20.92 -41.61 16.50
N ALA A 403 -19.84 -41.76 15.73
CA ALA A 403 -19.16 -43.04 15.51
C ALA A 403 -18.27 -43.48 16.69
N GLY A 404 -18.28 -42.75 17.82
CA GLY A 404 -17.56 -43.12 19.05
C GLY A 404 -16.03 -43.03 18.95
N ARG A 405 -15.51 -42.32 17.95
CA ARG A 405 -14.06 -42.16 17.77
C ARG A 405 -13.51 -41.14 18.77
N GLN A 406 -12.44 -41.51 19.46
CA GLN A 406 -11.67 -40.63 20.33
C GLN A 406 -10.33 -40.31 19.66
N GLY A 407 -10.14 -39.04 19.26
CA GLY A 407 -8.93 -38.55 18.60
C GLY A 407 -9.16 -37.18 17.95
N PRO A 408 -8.10 -36.46 17.56
CA PRO A 408 -8.23 -35.23 16.79
C PRO A 408 -8.88 -35.55 15.43
N TYR A 409 -9.84 -34.72 15.03
CA TYR A 409 -10.48 -34.80 13.72
C TYR A 409 -9.44 -34.58 12.61
N ASN A 410 -9.22 -35.57 11.75
CA ASN A 410 -8.52 -35.38 10.49
C ASN A 410 -9.53 -35.36 9.33
N PRO A 411 -9.75 -34.20 8.67
CA PRO A 411 -10.66 -34.09 7.54
C PRO A 411 -10.30 -35.01 6.36
N GLU A 412 -9.03 -35.41 6.24
CA GLU A 412 -8.52 -36.25 5.15
C GLU A 412 -8.79 -37.75 5.34
N ASP A 413 -9.18 -38.20 6.53
CA ASP A 413 -9.46 -39.63 6.82
C ASP A 413 -10.66 -40.20 6.03
N TRP A 414 -11.36 -39.35 5.27
CA TRP A 414 -12.59 -39.66 4.54
C TRP A 414 -12.62 -39.09 3.10
N ALA A 415 -11.45 -38.86 2.49
CA ALA A 415 -11.33 -38.55 1.06
C ALA A 415 -11.56 -39.80 0.19
#